data_AF-A0A8T3YZF0-F1
#
_entry.id   AF-A0A8T3YZF0-F1
#
_cell.length_a   1.000
_cell.length_b   1.000
_cell.length_c   1.000
_cell.angle_alpha   90.00
_cell.angle_beta   90.00
_cell.angle_gamma   90.00
#
_symmetry.space_group_name_H-M   'P 1'
#
loop_
_entity.id
_entity.type
_entity.pdbx_description
1 polymer ?
#
loop_
_entity_poly.entity_id
_entity_poly.type
_entity_poly.pdbx_seq_one_letter_code
_entity_poly.pdbx_strand_id
1 'polypeptide(L)'
;TMNTLSHLAGTVPPMEPSATIFNISVILMGILSLASVYLILKSGGCRLFSACLAISAVCAMGVGLFPSYTGNYHIFFASLTFIFGSLAVLFSYRLGLNIPMVIVSLVAGFTSLIIIISGLVWGLGNPIITFLGPGGAERFVAYPVLLYLLALGGYLTSRGKDWVKIRFTEGYF
;
A
#
# COMPACT_ATOMS: atom_id res chain seq x y z
N THR A 1 16.81 11.76 -17.60
CA THR A 1 16.99 11.07 -16.30
C THR A 1 15.67 10.41 -15.93
N MET A 2 15.64 9.11 -15.63
CA MET A 2 14.39 8.51 -15.15
C MET A 2 14.19 8.95 -13.69
N ASN A 3 13.12 9.67 -13.39
CA ASN A 3 12.79 10.14 -12.04
C ASN A 3 11.77 9.17 -11.42
N THR A 4 12.24 8.01 -10.94
CA THR A 4 11.42 6.94 -10.38
C THR A 4 11.35 7.02 -8.86
N LEU A 5 10.31 6.46 -8.23
CA LEU A 5 10.27 6.23 -6.79
C LEU A 5 11.38 5.28 -6.36
N SER A 6 11.68 4.26 -7.17
CA SER A 6 12.77 3.31 -6.90
C SER A 6 14.13 4.02 -6.78
N HIS A 7 14.37 5.09 -7.54
CA HIS A 7 15.59 5.90 -7.40
C HIS A 7 15.70 6.62 -6.04
N LEU A 8 14.58 6.91 -5.37
CA LEU A 8 14.62 7.41 -3.99
C LEU A 8 15.11 6.33 -3.02
N ALA A 9 14.87 5.05 -3.32
CA ALA A 9 15.36 3.94 -2.50
C ALA A 9 16.88 3.74 -2.66
N GLY A 10 17.42 3.93 -3.86
CA GLY A 10 18.86 3.88 -4.07
C GLY A 10 19.28 3.85 -5.53
N THR A 11 20.11 4.80 -5.91
CA THR A 11 20.86 4.82 -7.18
C THR A 11 22.27 4.24 -7.01
N VAL A 12 23.03 4.11 -8.10
CA VAL A 12 24.46 3.80 -8.07
C VAL A 12 25.23 4.99 -8.68
N PRO A 13 25.97 5.79 -7.89
CA PRO A 13 26.08 5.76 -6.43
C PRO A 13 24.78 6.22 -5.73
N PRO A 14 24.54 5.84 -4.44
CA PRO A 14 23.37 6.30 -3.70
C PRO A 14 23.39 7.82 -3.50
N MET A 15 22.24 8.47 -3.66
CA MET A 15 22.07 9.89 -3.35
C MET A 15 21.66 10.07 -1.89
N GLU A 16 22.59 10.51 -1.06
CA GLU A 16 22.37 10.79 0.36
C GLU A 16 22.12 12.28 0.63
N PRO A 17 21.31 12.63 1.66
CA PRO A 17 20.68 11.75 2.66
C PRO A 17 19.34 11.15 2.21
N SER A 18 18.91 11.40 0.96
CA SER A 18 17.57 11.04 0.50
C SER A 18 17.31 9.53 0.52
N ALA A 19 18.29 8.70 0.14
CA ALA A 19 18.13 7.25 0.15
C ALA A 19 17.96 6.70 1.57
N THR A 20 18.77 7.16 2.53
CA THR A 20 18.61 6.79 3.94
C THR A 20 17.22 7.16 4.47
N ILE A 21 16.77 8.40 4.22
CA ILE A 21 15.46 8.88 4.70
C ILE A 21 14.33 8.05 4.09
N PHE A 22 14.37 7.78 2.78
CA PHE A 22 13.35 6.98 2.11
C PHE A 22 13.28 5.57 2.70
N ASN A 23 14.40 4.85 2.77
CA ASN A 23 14.43 3.47 3.22
C ASN A 23 13.96 3.32 4.67
N ILE A 24 14.41 4.20 5.57
CA ILE A 24 13.95 4.22 6.97
C ILE A 24 12.45 4.50 7.04
N SER A 25 11.95 5.47 6.28
CA SER A 25 10.52 5.82 6.27
C SER A 25 9.65 4.66 5.81
N VAL A 26 10.08 3.91 4.78
CA VAL A 26 9.35 2.75 4.28
C VAL A 26 9.35 1.60 5.31
N ILE A 27 10.48 1.37 6.00
CA ILE A 27 10.54 0.37 7.09
C ILE A 27 9.60 0.76 8.23
N LEU A 28 9.64 2.02 8.68
CA LEU A 28 8.75 2.51 9.73
C LEU A 28 7.28 2.41 9.34
N MET A 29 6.94 2.74 8.09
CA MET A 29 5.59 2.57 7.55
C MET A 29 5.12 1.12 7.63
N GLY A 30 5.98 0.15 7.29
CA GLY A 30 5.68 -1.28 7.42
C GLY A 30 5.42 -1.69 8.87
N ILE A 31 6.28 -1.27 9.81
CA ILE A 31 6.12 -1.56 11.24
C ILE A 31 4.80 -1.00 11.79
N LEU A 32 4.48 0.26 11.49
CA LEU A 32 3.25 0.90 11.92
C LEU A 32 2.01 0.29 11.27
N SER A 33 2.12 -0.17 10.03
CA SER A 33 1.05 -0.89 9.33
C SER A 33 0.78 -2.25 9.97
N LEU A 34 1.81 -2.98 10.41
CA LEU A 34 1.64 -4.22 11.19
C LEU A 34 0.99 -3.96 12.55
N ALA A 35 1.37 -2.89 13.25
CA ALA A 35 0.70 -2.49 14.48
C ALA A 35 -0.80 -2.19 14.22
N SER A 36 -1.12 -1.54 13.10
CA SER A 36 -2.49 -1.27 12.68
C SER A 36 -3.27 -2.55 12.40
N VAL A 37 -2.66 -3.53 11.72
CA VAL A 37 -3.25 -4.87 11.49
C VAL A 37 -3.61 -5.54 12.81
N TYR A 38 -2.69 -5.54 13.78
CA TYR A 38 -2.95 -6.11 15.10
C TYR A 38 -4.17 -5.45 15.77
N LEU A 39 -4.24 -4.12 15.76
CA LEU A 39 -5.34 -3.38 16.37
C LEU A 39 -6.68 -3.68 15.67
N ILE A 40 -6.70 -3.71 14.34
CA ILE A 40 -7.90 -4.03 13.54
C ILE A 40 -8.40 -5.45 13.81
N LEU A 41 -7.50 -6.43 13.89
CA LEU A 41 -7.87 -7.81 14.20
C LEU A 41 -8.40 -7.94 15.64
N LYS A 42 -7.73 -7.30 16.60
CA LYS A 42 -8.15 -7.28 18.01
C LYS A 42 -9.54 -6.66 18.18
N SER A 43 -9.85 -5.64 17.38
CA SER A 43 -11.14 -4.99 17.41
C SER A 43 -12.24 -5.79 16.71
N GLY A 44 -11.92 -6.89 16.00
CA GLY A 44 -12.89 -7.75 15.29
C GLY A 44 -13.02 -7.44 13.80
N GLY A 45 -12.08 -6.69 13.23
CA GLY A 45 -12.06 -6.32 11.82
C GLY A 45 -11.84 -7.49 10.86
N CYS A 46 -11.95 -7.18 9.57
CA CYS A 46 -11.89 -8.19 8.51
C CYS A 46 -10.52 -8.86 8.41
N ARG A 47 -10.49 -10.20 8.47
CA ARG A 47 -9.26 -11.00 8.33
C ARG A 47 -8.63 -10.89 6.94
N LEU A 48 -9.43 -10.79 5.88
CA LEU A 48 -8.94 -10.71 4.51
C LEU A 48 -8.18 -9.40 4.26
N PHE A 49 -8.77 -8.25 4.62
CA PHE A 49 -8.10 -6.95 4.61
C PHE A 49 -6.79 -7.01 5.40
N SER A 50 -6.87 -7.54 6.62
CA SER A 50 -5.74 -7.59 7.55
C SER A 50 -4.59 -8.45 7.04
N ALA A 51 -4.89 -9.59 6.41
CA ALA A 51 -3.88 -10.47 5.82
C ALA A 51 -3.17 -9.79 4.64
N CYS A 52 -3.92 -9.16 3.73
CA CYS A 52 -3.33 -8.41 2.61
C CYS A 52 -2.46 -7.26 3.12
N LEU A 53 -2.95 -6.47 4.09
CA LEU A 53 -2.18 -5.38 4.66
C LEU A 53 -0.93 -5.87 5.38
N ALA A 54 -1.00 -7.00 6.10
CA ALA A 54 0.16 -7.58 6.77
C ALA A 54 1.25 -8.02 5.78
N ILE A 55 0.86 -8.71 4.71
CA ILE A 55 1.81 -9.14 3.66
C ILE A 55 2.44 -7.92 3.01
N SER A 56 1.64 -6.91 2.65
CA SER A 56 2.12 -5.65 2.09
C SER A 56 3.11 -4.95 3.03
N ALA A 57 2.81 -4.88 4.32
CA ALA A 57 3.63 -4.23 5.33
C ALA A 57 4.99 -4.93 5.54
N VAL A 58 5.01 -6.26 5.61
CA VAL A 58 6.27 -7.04 5.67
C VAL A 58 7.09 -6.82 4.40
N CYS A 59 6.45 -6.84 3.23
CA CYS A 59 7.15 -6.61 1.97
C CYS A 59 7.69 -5.18 1.88
N ALA A 60 6.98 -4.17 2.41
CA ALA A 60 7.43 -2.80 2.45
C ALA A 60 8.72 -2.67 3.28
N MET A 61 8.80 -3.33 4.44
CA MET A 61 10.05 -3.41 5.19
C MET A 61 11.18 -4.02 4.35
N GLY A 62 10.87 -5.05 3.56
CA GLY A 62 11.80 -5.61 2.56
C GLY A 62 12.27 -4.58 1.53
N VAL A 63 11.40 -3.71 1.01
CA VAL A 63 11.79 -2.64 0.07
C VAL A 63 12.84 -1.70 0.67
N GLY A 64 12.70 -1.33 1.95
CA GLY A 64 13.69 -0.48 2.61
C GLY A 64 14.99 -1.21 2.97
N LEU A 65 14.93 -2.51 3.26
CA LEU A 65 16.11 -3.35 3.53
C LEU A 65 16.89 -3.73 2.25
N PHE A 66 16.19 -3.78 1.12
CA PHE A 66 16.74 -4.05 -0.20
C PHE A 66 16.53 -2.83 -1.11
N PRO A 67 17.37 -1.79 -0.99
CA PRO A 67 17.34 -0.62 -1.86
C PRO A 67 17.39 -0.95 -3.36
N SER A 68 17.02 0.00 -4.21
CA SER A 68 16.89 -0.23 -5.65
C SER A 68 18.16 -0.76 -6.34
N TYR A 69 19.36 -0.39 -5.87
CA TYR A 69 20.62 -0.94 -6.38
C TYR A 69 20.80 -2.46 -6.14
N THR A 70 19.98 -3.09 -5.29
CA THR A 70 19.97 -4.54 -5.06
C THR A 70 19.26 -5.33 -6.16
N GLY A 71 18.65 -4.64 -7.15
CA GLY A 71 18.08 -5.24 -8.35
C GLY A 71 16.88 -6.15 -8.05
N ASN A 72 17.02 -7.45 -8.32
CA ASN A 72 15.90 -8.39 -8.28
C ASN A 72 15.22 -8.50 -6.91
N TYR A 73 15.98 -8.38 -5.82
CA TYR A 73 15.39 -8.39 -4.47
C TYR A 73 14.45 -7.21 -4.26
N HIS A 74 14.88 -6.01 -4.66
CA HIS A 74 14.05 -4.81 -4.60
C HIS A 74 12.76 -4.97 -5.42
N ILE A 75 12.88 -5.43 -6.67
CA ILE A 75 11.73 -5.60 -7.58
C ILE A 75 10.72 -6.60 -6.98
N PHE A 76 11.21 -7.69 -6.38
CA PHE A 76 10.37 -8.69 -5.74
C PHE A 76 9.56 -8.10 -4.58
N PHE A 77 10.23 -7.45 -3.62
CA PHE A 77 9.56 -6.86 -2.46
C PHE A 77 8.65 -5.70 -2.85
N ALA A 78 9.05 -4.86 -3.81
CA ALA A 78 8.23 -3.74 -4.29
C ALA A 78 6.95 -4.25 -4.97
N SER A 79 7.06 -5.26 -5.83
CA SER A 79 5.90 -5.84 -6.52
C SER A 79 4.90 -6.43 -5.53
N LEU A 80 5.36 -7.21 -4.54
CA LEU A 80 4.49 -7.78 -3.52
C LEU A 80 3.86 -6.69 -2.64
N THR A 81 4.63 -5.67 -2.25
CA THR A 81 4.12 -4.53 -1.48
C THR A 81 2.94 -3.88 -2.18
N PHE A 82 3.07 -3.58 -3.47
CA PHE A 82 2.05 -2.88 -4.23
C PHE A 82 0.85 -3.78 -4.59
N ILE A 83 1.06 -5.05 -4.92
CA ILE A 83 -0.04 -6.00 -5.20
C ILE A 83 -0.90 -6.16 -3.95
N PHE A 84 -0.28 -6.54 -2.83
CA PHE A 84 -1.02 -6.79 -1.59
C PHE A 84 -1.55 -5.51 -0.96
N GLY A 85 -0.86 -4.37 -1.13
CA GLY A 85 -1.34 -3.07 -0.70
C GLY A 85 -2.60 -2.66 -1.46
N SER A 86 -2.61 -2.83 -2.77
CA SER A 86 -3.80 -2.54 -3.59
C SER A 86 -4.96 -3.48 -3.29
N LEU A 87 -4.70 -4.77 -3.05
CA LEU A 87 -5.71 -5.72 -2.59
C LEU A 87 -6.25 -5.38 -1.20
N ALA A 88 -5.40 -4.94 -0.27
CA ALA A 88 -5.85 -4.46 1.04
C ALA A 88 -6.78 -3.26 0.88
N VAL A 89 -6.42 -2.30 0.03
CA VAL A 89 -7.28 -1.15 -0.28
C VAL A 89 -8.62 -1.61 -0.87
N LEU A 90 -8.62 -2.55 -1.82
CA LEU A 90 -9.88 -3.09 -2.36
C LEU A 90 -10.71 -3.80 -1.30
N PHE A 91 -10.12 -4.59 -0.40
CA PHE A 91 -10.86 -5.35 0.61
C PHE A 91 -11.28 -4.52 1.83
N SER A 92 -10.90 -3.24 1.89
CA SER A 92 -11.26 -2.36 3.01
C SER A 92 -12.77 -2.14 3.13
N TYR A 93 -13.56 -2.33 2.06
CA TYR A 93 -15.03 -2.23 2.13
C TYR A 93 -15.64 -3.17 3.20
N ARG A 94 -14.92 -4.24 3.56
CA ARG A 94 -15.33 -5.20 4.60
C ARG A 94 -15.11 -4.69 6.02
N LEU A 95 -14.64 -3.46 6.20
CA LEU A 95 -14.46 -2.82 7.51
C LEU A 95 -15.69 -2.01 7.98
N GLY A 96 -16.83 -2.16 7.32
CA GLY A 96 -18.06 -1.42 7.67
C GLY A 96 -17.98 0.06 7.30
N LEU A 97 -17.37 0.37 6.15
CA LEU A 97 -17.19 1.74 5.66
C LEU A 97 -18.51 2.30 5.11
N ASN A 98 -18.67 3.62 5.14
CA ASN A 98 -19.75 4.29 4.41
C ASN A 98 -19.50 4.27 2.90
N ILE A 99 -20.57 4.41 2.11
CA ILE A 99 -20.53 4.30 0.65
C ILE A 99 -19.46 5.19 0.01
N PRO A 100 -19.28 6.48 0.37
CA PRO A 100 -18.23 7.30 -0.21
C PRO A 100 -16.82 6.72 -0.01
N MET A 101 -16.51 6.22 1.19
CA MET A 101 -15.19 5.67 1.47
C MET A 101 -14.96 4.33 0.76
N VAL A 102 -16.03 3.56 0.52
CA VAL A 102 -15.97 2.36 -0.35
C VAL A 102 -15.64 2.76 -1.78
N ILE A 103 -16.29 3.79 -2.34
CA ILE A 103 -16.00 4.25 -3.72
C ILE A 103 -14.54 4.68 -3.85
N VAL A 104 -14.03 5.49 -2.91
CA VAL A 104 -12.63 5.92 -2.91
C VAL A 104 -11.69 4.71 -2.80
N SER A 105 -12.04 3.68 -2.01
CA SER A 105 -11.26 2.44 -1.90
C SER A 105 -11.15 1.71 -3.23
N LEU A 106 -12.27 1.56 -3.95
CA LEU A 106 -12.31 0.85 -5.21
C LEU A 106 -11.50 1.59 -6.26
N VAL A 107 -11.69 2.90 -6.38
CA VAL A 107 -10.93 3.74 -7.33
C VAL A 107 -9.43 3.62 -7.03
N ALA A 108 -9.01 3.85 -5.79
CA ALA A 108 -7.59 3.80 -5.41
C ALA A 108 -6.96 2.43 -5.67
N GLY A 109 -7.62 1.35 -5.22
CA GLY A 109 -7.11 -0.01 -5.38
C GLY A 109 -7.05 -0.46 -6.83
N PHE A 110 -8.08 -0.16 -7.64
CA PHE A 110 -8.08 -0.51 -9.06
C PHE A 110 -7.08 0.31 -9.87
N THR A 111 -6.91 1.62 -9.59
CA THR A 111 -5.88 2.43 -10.26
C THR A 111 -4.50 1.80 -10.12
N SER A 112 -4.11 1.43 -8.89
CA SER A 112 -2.83 0.79 -8.64
C SER A 112 -2.73 -0.60 -9.27
N LEU A 113 -3.75 -1.45 -9.14
CA LEU A 113 -3.75 -2.79 -9.74
C LEU A 113 -3.68 -2.80 -11.25
N ILE A 114 -4.41 -1.91 -11.93
CA ILE A 114 -4.40 -1.82 -13.40
C ILE A 114 -2.98 -1.52 -13.89
N ILE A 115 -2.25 -0.63 -13.21
CA ILE A 115 -0.89 -0.28 -13.62
C ILE A 115 0.08 -1.44 -13.35
N ILE A 116 -0.04 -2.11 -12.20
CA ILE A 116 0.79 -3.30 -11.91
C ILE A 116 0.51 -4.41 -12.94
N ILE A 117 -0.75 -4.77 -13.15
CA ILE A 117 -1.15 -5.84 -14.08
C ILE A 117 -0.73 -5.50 -15.51
N SER A 118 -0.96 -4.26 -15.96
CA SER A 118 -0.52 -3.83 -17.29
C SER A 118 1.00 -3.94 -17.45
N GLY A 119 1.78 -3.62 -16.41
CA GLY A 119 3.23 -3.80 -16.38
C GLY A 119 3.63 -5.27 -16.50
N LEU A 120 2.92 -6.18 -15.83
CA LEU A 120 3.16 -7.62 -15.91
C LEU A 120 2.80 -8.22 -17.27
N VAL A 121 1.73 -7.72 -17.90
CA VAL A 121 1.23 -8.25 -19.18
C VAL A 121 2.06 -7.76 -20.37
N TRP A 122 2.38 -6.46 -20.43
CA TRP A 122 3.02 -5.84 -21.60
C TRP A 122 4.49 -5.49 -21.41
N GLY A 123 5.03 -5.61 -20.19
CA GLY A 123 6.44 -5.33 -19.90
C GLY A 123 6.88 -3.94 -20.38
N LEU A 124 8.04 -3.87 -21.04
CA LEU A 124 8.60 -2.63 -21.59
C LEU A 124 7.79 -2.01 -22.73
N GLY A 125 6.85 -2.77 -23.33
CA GLY A 125 5.94 -2.28 -24.37
C GLY A 125 4.64 -1.70 -23.84
N ASN A 126 4.50 -1.54 -22.51
CA ASN A 126 3.27 -1.08 -21.89
C ASN A 126 2.94 0.37 -22.33
N PRO A 127 1.79 0.61 -23.02
CA PRO A 127 1.43 1.94 -23.51
C PRO A 127 1.21 2.96 -22.38
N ILE A 128 0.76 2.50 -21.20
CA ILE A 128 0.56 3.33 -20.01
C ILE A 128 1.91 3.81 -19.47
N ILE A 129 2.90 2.91 -19.39
CA ILE A 129 4.26 3.25 -18.92
C ILE A 129 4.97 4.15 -19.94
N THR A 130 4.78 3.90 -21.24
CA THR A 130 5.32 4.76 -22.31
C THR A 130 4.76 6.18 -22.23
N PHE A 131 3.46 6.32 -21.94
CA PHE A 131 2.82 7.63 -21.82
C PHE A 131 3.18 8.36 -20.52
N LEU A 132 3.13 7.68 -19.36
CA LEU A 132 3.41 8.27 -18.05
C LEU A 132 4.90 8.41 -17.73
N GLY A 133 5.74 7.67 -18.45
CA GLY A 133 7.10 7.35 -18.04
C GLY A 133 7.15 6.38 -16.85
N PRO A 134 8.31 5.73 -16.60
CA PRO A 134 8.46 4.77 -15.51
C PRO A 134 8.23 5.42 -14.13
N GLY A 135 8.66 6.68 -13.97
CA GLY A 135 8.43 7.41 -12.74
C GLY A 135 6.98 7.79 -12.50
N GLY A 136 6.23 8.14 -13.56
CA GLY A 136 4.80 8.39 -13.45
C GLY A 136 4.07 7.10 -13.07
N ALA A 137 4.37 6.01 -13.75
CA ALA A 137 3.79 4.70 -13.48
C ALA A 137 3.98 4.27 -12.01
N GLU A 138 5.19 4.35 -11.47
CA GLU A 138 5.44 4.00 -10.06
C GLU A 138 4.64 4.87 -9.09
N ARG A 139 4.50 6.18 -9.34
CA ARG A 139 3.70 7.09 -8.49
C ARG A 139 2.22 6.77 -8.53
N PHE A 140 1.68 6.46 -9.70
CA PHE A 140 0.28 6.05 -9.83
C PHE A 140 0.01 4.65 -9.24
N VAL A 141 1.04 3.82 -9.07
CA VAL A 141 0.93 2.59 -8.27
C VAL A 141 0.93 2.91 -6.77
N ALA A 142 1.86 3.74 -6.30
CA ALA A 142 2.08 3.96 -4.88
C ALA A 142 1.09 4.94 -4.23
N TYR A 143 0.88 6.13 -4.83
CA TYR A 143 0.17 7.23 -4.20
C TYR A 143 -1.31 6.93 -3.91
N PRO A 144 -2.09 6.27 -4.80
CA PRO A 144 -3.47 5.95 -4.48
C PRO A 144 -3.59 5.07 -3.23
N VAL A 145 -2.72 4.07 -3.09
CA VAL A 145 -2.67 3.19 -1.91
C VAL A 145 -2.27 3.96 -0.66
N LEU A 146 -1.19 4.74 -0.72
CA LEU A 146 -0.68 5.50 0.44
C LEU A 146 -1.70 6.53 0.94
N LEU A 147 -2.25 7.34 0.03
CA LEU A 147 -3.22 8.37 0.37
C LEU A 147 -4.51 7.75 0.91
N TYR A 148 -4.96 6.63 0.33
CA TYR A 148 -6.13 5.92 0.82
C TYR A 148 -5.92 5.35 2.22
N LEU A 149 -4.79 4.68 2.49
CA LEU A 149 -4.51 4.11 3.80
C LEU A 149 -4.40 5.19 4.88
N LEU A 150 -3.82 6.35 4.55
CA LEU A 150 -3.80 7.51 5.43
C LEU A 150 -5.23 8.00 5.72
N ALA A 151 -6.06 8.16 4.69
CA ALA A 151 -7.46 8.56 4.83
C ALA A 151 -8.28 7.54 5.64
N LEU A 152 -8.03 6.24 5.44
CA LEU A 152 -8.67 5.16 6.19
C LEU A 152 -8.29 5.22 7.68
N GLY A 153 -7.02 5.48 8.01
CA GLY A 153 -6.59 5.67 9.40
C GLY A 153 -7.35 6.81 10.08
N GLY A 154 -7.48 7.96 9.40
CA GLY A 154 -8.28 9.09 9.89
C GLY A 154 -9.77 8.73 10.04
N TYR A 155 -10.34 8.05 9.04
CA TYR A 155 -11.72 7.58 9.05
C TYR A 155 -12.02 6.67 10.25
N LEU A 156 -11.20 5.65 10.48
CA LEU A 156 -11.36 4.71 11.59
C LEU A 156 -11.21 5.40 12.96
N THR A 157 -10.27 6.35 13.07
CA THR A 157 -10.07 7.13 14.30
C THR A 157 -11.31 7.96 14.65
N SER A 158 -11.98 8.55 13.65
CA SER A 158 -13.22 9.31 13.87
C SER A 158 -14.41 8.46 14.34
N ARG A 159 -14.39 7.16 14.06
CA ARG A 159 -15.50 6.20 14.28
C ARG A 159 -15.37 5.36 15.56
N GLY A 160 -14.42 5.68 16.45
CA GLY A 160 -14.10 4.85 17.62
C GLY A 160 -15.28 4.54 18.56
N LYS A 161 -16.29 5.42 18.66
CA LYS A 161 -17.49 5.20 19.50
C LYS A 161 -18.51 4.25 18.87
N ASP A 162 -18.54 4.14 17.54
CA ASP A 162 -19.53 3.31 16.81
C ASP A 162 -19.13 1.83 16.84
N TRP A 163 -17.83 1.54 16.82
CA TRP A 163 -17.29 0.17 16.87
C TRP A 163 -17.62 -0.58 18.17
N VAL A 164 -17.78 0.14 19.29
CA VAL A 164 -18.20 -0.46 20.56
C VAL A 164 -19.69 -0.82 20.52
N LYS A 165 -20.54 0.00 19.90
CA LYS A 165 -21.99 -0.23 19.87
C LYS A 165 -22.37 -1.49 19.10
N ILE A 166 -21.76 -1.72 17.93
CA ILE A 166 -22.05 -2.90 17.09
C ILE A 166 -21.83 -4.21 17.89
N ARG A 167 -20.83 -4.25 18.79
CA ARG A 167 -20.54 -5.45 19.60
C ARG A 167 -21.52 -5.72 20.74
N PHE A 168 -22.32 -4.74 21.17
CA PHE A 168 -23.18 -4.85 22.36
C PHE A 168 -24.68 -4.68 22.07
N THR A 169 -25.08 -4.22 20.88
CA THR A 169 -26.52 -4.08 20.53
C THR A 169 -27.02 -5.09 19.51
N GLU A 170 -26.14 -5.66 18.68
CA GLU A 170 -26.52 -6.68 17.71
C GLU A 170 -25.74 -7.95 18.03
N GLY A 171 -26.39 -8.85 18.77
CA GLY A 171 -25.85 -10.17 19.05
C GLY A 171 -25.52 -10.88 17.74
N TYR A 172 -24.25 -11.22 17.55
CA TYR A 172 -23.81 -12.05 16.44
C TYR A 172 -24.28 -13.49 16.68
N PHE A 173 -25.47 -13.82 16.17
CA PHE A 173 -25.82 -15.20 15.77
C PHE A 173 -25.53 -15.37 14.28
#